data_AF-A0AAU9J651-F1
#
_entry.id   AF-A0AAU9J651-F1
#
_cell.length_a   1.000
_cell.length_b   1.000
_cell.length_c   1.000
_cell.angle_alpha   90.00
_cell.angle_beta   90.00
_cell.angle_gamma   90.00
#
_symmetry.space_group_name_H-M   'P 1'
#
loop_
_entity.id
_entity.type
_entity.pdbx_description
1 polymer ?
#
loop_
_entity_poly.entity_id
_entity_poly.type
_entity_poly.pdbx_seq_one_letter_code
_entity_poly.pdbx_strand_id
1 'polypeptide(L)'
;MKANTQQFQTFDYTLDDETVQEIVSKFTNRNPSVDKLPALRKPFKIDSSLIQAAEYEAKVWLERRIPAQQVKHQTLEDLLRALFSALSVDENGKVNGLRIVEQLISLGLASEPASLIKILCAAFKEPNINKLTLSLHDMMLFCSGDRRTDYILEKLNFYAENYRSPSPILHSNLILPNAPSIFARPISMEPPKRKHAISHTARTQSVTKKKNLTMADHLNIVNEWWKEIDNKNEGFVDSEEVAIKLIEKRIVANSLEAKKLVGPGESKTGKANYQQFQQIFARSMLKGSLLSLADRLSEGPLAKPFFTAAMKLSAYKRKLLIARIKPNEANITQEEGENALKAIEKYKRYVRSISPTK
;
A
#
# COMPACT_ATOMS: atom_id res chain seq x y z
N MET A 1 38.47 -8.06 -4.87
CA MET A 1 37.31 -8.96 -5.01
C MET A 1 36.55 -8.54 -6.26
N LYS A 2 36.50 -9.39 -7.30
CA LYS A 2 35.87 -9.06 -8.59
C LYS A 2 34.36 -9.32 -8.48
N ALA A 3 33.55 -8.30 -8.76
CA ALA A 3 32.09 -8.38 -8.75
C ALA A 3 31.61 -9.20 -9.95
N ASN A 4 30.75 -10.19 -9.69
CA ASN A 4 30.19 -11.10 -10.67
C ASN A 4 28.84 -10.55 -11.13
N THR A 5 28.82 -9.88 -12.29
CA THR A 5 27.60 -9.32 -12.89
C THR A 5 26.82 -10.43 -13.58
N GLN A 6 25.80 -10.98 -12.92
CA GLN A 6 24.84 -11.87 -13.55
C GLN A 6 23.90 -11.04 -14.44
N GLN A 7 24.08 -11.15 -15.75
CA GLN A 7 23.14 -10.68 -16.75
C GLN A 7 21.91 -11.60 -16.74
N PHE A 8 20.73 -11.04 -16.53
CA PHE A 8 19.47 -11.76 -16.74
C PHE A 8 19.22 -11.86 -18.25
N GLN A 9 19.45 -13.03 -18.83
CA GLN A 9 18.95 -13.39 -20.16
C GLN A 9 17.43 -13.58 -20.07
N THR A 10 16.68 -12.70 -20.71
CA THR A 10 15.27 -12.94 -21.03
C THR A 10 15.23 -14.00 -22.12
N PHE A 11 14.86 -15.23 -21.76
CA PHE A 11 14.61 -16.30 -22.72
C PHE A 11 13.24 -16.08 -23.36
N ASP A 12 13.21 -15.56 -24.59
CA ASP A 12 12.05 -15.69 -25.47
C ASP A 12 11.97 -17.16 -25.91
N TYR A 13 11.18 -17.96 -25.20
CA TYR A 13 10.82 -19.30 -25.63
C TYR A 13 9.66 -19.20 -26.63
N THR A 14 9.96 -18.82 -27.86
CA THR A 14 9.11 -19.18 -28.99
C THR A 14 9.37 -20.65 -29.29
N LEU A 15 8.49 -21.53 -28.81
CA LEU A 15 8.45 -22.92 -29.28
C LEU A 15 8.19 -22.89 -30.78
N ASP A 16 9.10 -23.48 -31.56
CA ASP A 16 8.91 -23.64 -32.99
C ASP A 16 7.78 -24.65 -33.26
N ASP A 17 7.09 -24.45 -34.38
CA ASP A 17 5.93 -25.27 -34.77
C ASP A 17 6.28 -26.77 -34.86
N GLU A 18 7.54 -27.10 -35.16
CA GLU A 18 8.03 -28.48 -35.20
C GLU A 18 8.03 -29.14 -33.81
N THR A 19 8.49 -28.45 -32.76
CA THR A 19 8.47 -29.03 -31.40
C THR A 19 7.04 -29.22 -30.89
N VAL A 20 6.12 -28.32 -31.25
CA VAL A 20 4.71 -28.45 -30.90
C VAL A 20 4.08 -29.66 -31.62
N GLN A 21 4.36 -29.84 -32.91
CA GLN A 21 3.92 -31.02 -33.68
C GLN A 21 4.46 -32.33 -33.10
N GLU A 22 5.73 -32.35 -32.68
CA GLU A 22 6.36 -33.53 -32.09
C GLU A 22 5.68 -33.92 -30.76
N ILE A 23 5.40 -32.95 -29.89
CA ILE A 23 4.71 -33.20 -28.61
C ILE A 23 3.30 -33.75 -28.86
N VAL A 24 2.54 -33.17 -29.80
CA VAL A 24 1.21 -33.65 -30.17
C VAL A 24 1.27 -35.09 -30.68
N SER A 25 2.25 -35.41 -31.53
CA SER A 25 2.43 -36.77 -32.07
C SER A 25 2.76 -37.81 -30.99
N LYS A 26 3.53 -37.43 -29.96
CA LYS A 26 3.86 -38.31 -28.83
C LYS A 26 2.64 -38.57 -27.93
N PHE A 27 1.71 -37.64 -27.84
CA PHE A 27 0.47 -37.81 -27.10
C PHE A 27 -0.56 -38.64 -27.85
N THR A 28 -0.69 -38.47 -29.16
CA THR A 28 -1.65 -39.23 -29.97
C THR A 28 -1.24 -40.69 -30.18
N ASN A 29 0.07 -40.99 -30.17
CA ASN A 29 0.57 -42.35 -30.44
C ASN A 29 0.72 -43.26 -29.20
N ARG A 30 0.39 -42.80 -27.99
CA ARG A 30 0.74 -43.52 -26.75
C ARG A 30 -0.27 -44.59 -26.25
N ASN A 31 -1.23 -45.05 -27.06
CA ASN A 31 -2.09 -46.18 -26.68
C ASN A 31 -2.46 -47.07 -27.88
N PRO A 32 -1.73 -48.17 -28.14
CA PRO A 32 -2.05 -49.09 -29.22
C PRO A 32 -3.08 -50.18 -28.86
N SER A 33 -3.68 -50.18 -27.66
CA SER A 33 -4.56 -51.28 -27.20
C SER A 33 -5.92 -50.82 -26.66
N VAL A 34 -6.64 -50.00 -27.43
CA VAL A 34 -8.08 -49.79 -27.18
C VAL A 34 -8.82 -50.03 -28.48
N ASP A 35 -9.74 -50.99 -28.43
CA ASP A 35 -10.68 -51.34 -29.48
C ASP A 35 -11.29 -50.10 -30.16
N LYS A 36 -11.15 -50.08 -31.48
CA LYS A 36 -11.93 -49.31 -32.48
C LYS A 36 -12.62 -48.05 -31.95
N LEU A 37 -11.83 -47.06 -31.55
CA LEU A 37 -12.31 -45.69 -31.56
C LEU A 37 -12.51 -45.25 -33.03
N PRO A 38 -13.63 -44.59 -33.36
CA PRO A 38 -13.88 -44.14 -34.73
C PRO A 38 -12.75 -43.21 -35.17
N ALA A 39 -12.12 -43.54 -36.30
CA ALA A 39 -11.06 -42.73 -36.88
C ALA A 39 -11.55 -41.28 -37.05
N LEU A 40 -11.02 -40.36 -36.24
CA LEU A 40 -11.24 -38.93 -36.37
C LEU A 40 -10.62 -38.48 -37.71
N ARG A 41 -11.42 -38.55 -38.78
CA ARG A 41 -11.00 -38.31 -40.18
C ARG A 41 -10.73 -36.85 -40.55
N LYS A 42 -10.63 -35.94 -39.58
CA LYS A 42 -10.29 -34.54 -39.89
C LYS A 42 -9.20 -34.06 -38.94
N PRO A 43 -8.06 -33.55 -39.46
CA PRO A 43 -7.08 -32.89 -38.61
C PRO A 43 -7.80 -31.79 -37.84
N PHE A 44 -7.61 -31.77 -36.53
CA PHE A 44 -8.18 -30.75 -35.67
C PHE A 44 -7.57 -29.41 -36.07
N LYS A 45 -8.27 -28.66 -36.91
CA LYS A 45 -7.87 -27.30 -37.27
C LYS A 45 -8.22 -26.43 -36.07
N ILE A 46 -7.20 -26.07 -35.30
CA ILE A 46 -7.34 -25.05 -34.28
C ILE A 46 -7.74 -23.78 -35.03
N ASP A 47 -8.95 -23.30 -34.77
CA ASP A 47 -9.46 -22.08 -35.37
C ASP A 47 -8.56 -20.91 -34.90
N SER A 48 -8.20 -20.01 -35.81
CA SER A 48 -7.39 -18.83 -35.49
C SER A 48 -8.02 -18.00 -34.37
N SER A 49 -9.35 -18.07 -34.25
CA SER A 49 -10.11 -17.44 -33.16
C SER A 49 -9.75 -17.99 -31.77
N LEU A 50 -9.49 -19.30 -31.64
CA LEU A 50 -9.09 -19.95 -30.39
C LEU A 50 -7.66 -19.59 -30.00
N ILE A 51 -6.75 -19.48 -30.98
CA ILE A 51 -5.38 -19.03 -30.75
C ILE A 51 -5.38 -17.59 -30.26
N GLN A 52 -6.11 -16.69 -30.93
CA GLN A 52 -6.23 -15.30 -30.50
C GLN A 52 -6.88 -15.15 -29.13
N ALA A 53 -7.88 -15.97 -28.80
CA ALA A 53 -8.50 -15.98 -27.48
C ALA A 53 -7.51 -16.44 -26.39
N ALA A 54 -6.74 -17.50 -26.67
CA ALA A 54 -5.71 -18.00 -25.75
C ALA A 54 -4.55 -17.00 -25.58
N GLU A 55 -4.10 -16.35 -26.65
CA GLU A 55 -3.11 -15.27 -26.61
C GLU A 55 -3.61 -14.06 -25.83
N TYR A 56 -4.87 -13.67 -26.03
CA TYR A 56 -5.50 -12.60 -25.25
C TYR A 56 -5.60 -12.96 -23.77
N GLU A 57 -6.05 -14.17 -23.43
CA GLU A 57 -6.09 -14.62 -22.04
C GLU A 57 -4.70 -14.73 -21.43
N ALA A 58 -3.70 -15.22 -22.17
CA ALA A 58 -2.30 -15.27 -21.74
C ALA A 58 -1.74 -13.87 -21.52
N LYS A 59 -2.06 -12.92 -22.40
CA LYS A 59 -1.67 -11.51 -22.26
C LYS A 59 -2.36 -10.86 -21.07
N VAL A 60 -3.67 -11.05 -20.88
CA VAL A 60 -4.41 -10.57 -19.69
C VAL A 60 -3.86 -11.22 -18.42
N TRP A 61 -3.49 -12.49 -18.48
CA TRP A 61 -2.88 -13.21 -17.36
C TRP A 61 -1.48 -12.71 -17.05
N LEU A 62 -0.66 -12.43 -18.06
CA LEU A 62 0.65 -11.79 -17.96
C LEU A 62 0.54 -10.36 -17.44
N GLU A 63 -0.39 -9.54 -17.93
CA GLU A 63 -0.66 -8.20 -17.40
C GLU A 63 -1.15 -8.23 -15.93
N ARG A 64 -1.79 -9.33 -15.51
CA ARG A 64 -2.16 -9.58 -14.11
C ARG A 64 -1.00 -10.11 -13.25
N ARG A 65 0.08 -10.66 -13.83
CA ARG A 65 1.19 -11.33 -13.12
C ARG A 65 2.56 -10.70 -13.26
N ILE A 66 2.84 -10.00 -14.35
CA ILE A 66 3.92 -9.02 -14.40
C ILE A 66 3.56 -8.06 -13.26
N PRO A 67 4.33 -8.04 -12.16
CA PRO A 67 3.97 -7.22 -11.04
C PRO A 67 3.79 -5.80 -11.57
N ALA A 68 2.76 -5.12 -11.09
CA ALA A 68 2.61 -3.68 -11.19
C ALA A 68 3.78 -2.98 -10.47
N GLN A 69 5.00 -3.24 -10.93
CA GLN A 69 6.29 -2.69 -10.53
C GLN A 69 6.48 -1.30 -11.13
N GLN A 70 5.68 -0.93 -12.13
CA GLN A 70 5.45 0.48 -12.41
C GLN A 70 4.62 1.03 -11.26
N VAL A 71 5.25 1.88 -10.45
CA VAL A 71 4.56 2.71 -9.47
C VAL A 71 3.38 3.36 -10.21
N LYS A 72 2.15 2.95 -9.91
CA LYS A 72 0.93 3.52 -10.53
C LYS A 72 0.80 5.04 -10.33
N HIS A 73 1.71 5.62 -9.55
CA HIS A 73 1.83 7.04 -9.24
C HIS A 73 3.17 7.57 -9.76
N GLN A 74 3.24 7.93 -11.04
CA GLN A 74 4.38 8.69 -11.60
C GLN A 74 4.69 9.92 -10.73
N THR A 75 3.66 10.56 -10.16
CA THR A 75 3.78 11.68 -9.24
C THR A 75 4.55 11.35 -7.96
N LEU A 76 4.38 10.13 -7.41
CA LEU A 76 5.14 9.66 -6.26
C LEU A 76 6.60 9.40 -6.62
N GLU A 77 6.86 8.82 -7.78
CA GLU A 77 8.21 8.61 -8.27
C GLU A 77 8.95 9.94 -8.48
N ASP A 78 8.31 10.92 -9.12
CA ASP A 78 8.87 12.25 -9.32
C ASP A 78 9.14 12.95 -7.99
N LEU A 79 8.25 12.80 -7.01
CA LEU A 79 8.44 13.28 -5.64
C LEU A 79 9.68 12.64 -5.00
N LEU A 80 9.82 11.31 -5.05
CA LEU A 80 10.94 10.60 -4.45
C LEU A 80 12.27 11.00 -5.11
N ARG A 81 12.30 11.11 -6.44
CA ARG A 81 13.48 11.62 -7.18
C ARG A 81 13.87 13.02 -6.73
N ALA A 82 12.90 13.92 -6.61
CA ALA A 82 13.12 15.28 -6.13
C ALA A 82 13.57 15.36 -4.66
N LEU A 83 13.06 14.45 -3.82
CA LEU A 83 13.45 14.36 -2.42
C LEU A 83 14.91 13.90 -2.30
N PHE A 84 15.29 12.84 -3.02
CA PHE A 84 16.65 12.29 -2.97
C PHE A 84 17.68 13.18 -3.67
N SER A 85 17.30 13.94 -4.70
CA SER A 85 18.22 14.90 -5.33
C SER A 85 18.55 16.10 -4.44
N ALA A 86 17.70 16.39 -3.44
CA ALA A 86 17.94 17.43 -2.44
C ALA A 86 18.79 16.95 -1.25
N LEU A 87 19.08 15.65 -1.15
CA LEU A 87 19.83 15.04 -0.06
C LEU A 87 21.30 14.85 -0.47
N SER A 88 22.21 14.93 0.51
CA SER A 88 23.59 14.52 0.29
C SER A 88 23.66 13.00 0.22
N VAL A 89 24.17 12.51 -0.90
CA VAL A 89 24.30 11.09 -1.19
C VAL A 89 25.75 10.68 -0.96
N ASP A 90 25.96 9.51 -0.39
CA ASP A 90 27.30 8.92 -0.26
C ASP A 90 27.83 8.42 -1.62
N GLU A 91 29.07 7.94 -1.63
CA GLU A 91 29.73 7.39 -2.83
C GLU A 91 28.97 6.23 -3.48
N ASN A 92 28.09 5.56 -2.72
CA ASN A 92 27.32 4.40 -3.16
C ASN A 92 25.88 4.75 -3.59
N GLY A 93 25.53 6.03 -3.68
CA GLY A 93 24.16 6.40 -4.05
C GLY A 93 23.15 6.29 -2.89
N LYS A 94 23.60 6.18 -1.63
CA LYS A 94 22.76 6.01 -0.45
C LYS A 94 22.75 7.25 0.44
N VAL A 95 21.67 7.41 1.19
CA VAL A 95 21.47 8.52 2.11
C VAL A 95 21.26 7.99 3.52
N ASN A 96 21.89 8.63 4.51
CA ASN A 96 21.72 8.29 5.92
C ASN A 96 20.28 8.53 6.40
N GLY A 97 19.75 7.62 7.21
CA GLY A 97 18.39 7.63 7.73
C GLY A 97 18.05 8.90 8.49
N LEU A 98 18.98 9.50 9.23
CA LEU A 98 18.77 10.79 9.88
C LEU A 98 18.43 11.89 8.87
N ARG A 99 19.15 11.96 7.75
CA ARG A 99 18.91 12.97 6.71
C ARG A 99 17.55 12.80 6.04
N ILE A 100 17.13 11.55 5.85
CA ILE A 100 15.80 11.23 5.33
C ILE A 100 14.73 11.72 6.31
N VAL A 101 14.88 11.40 7.60
CA VAL A 101 13.96 11.85 8.66
C VAL A 101 13.91 13.38 8.74
N GLU A 102 15.05 14.06 8.70
CA GLU A 102 15.15 15.53 8.68
C GLU A 102 14.31 16.11 7.53
N GLN A 103 14.45 15.53 6.33
CA GLN A 103 13.75 16.00 5.16
C GLN A 103 12.24 15.74 5.24
N LEU A 104 11.81 14.56 5.67
CA LEU A 104 10.39 14.23 5.86
C LEU A 104 9.72 15.13 6.91
N ILE A 105 10.41 15.42 8.02
CA ILE A 105 9.91 16.35 9.05
C ILE A 105 9.80 17.77 8.50
N SER A 106 10.80 18.21 7.73
CA SER A 106 10.78 19.54 7.13
C SER A 106 9.66 19.74 6.10
N LEU A 107 9.09 18.64 5.61
CA LEU A 107 7.94 18.60 4.72
C LEU A 107 6.62 18.40 5.49
N GLY A 108 6.63 18.44 6.82
CA GLY A 108 5.43 18.34 7.64
C GLY A 108 4.78 16.96 7.67
N LEU A 109 5.49 15.89 7.25
CA LEU A 109 4.91 14.54 7.23
C LEU A 109 4.69 13.96 8.64
N ALA A 110 5.40 14.47 9.63
CA ALA A 110 5.33 14.00 11.01
C ALA A 110 5.47 15.16 12.00
N SER A 111 4.55 15.24 12.96
CA SER A 111 4.64 16.19 14.07
C SER A 111 5.62 15.73 15.17
N GLU A 112 5.77 14.42 15.34
CA GLU A 112 6.65 13.81 16.33
C GLU A 112 7.82 13.06 15.66
N PRO A 113 9.05 13.60 15.74
CA PRO A 113 10.23 12.99 15.12
C PRO A 113 10.51 11.57 15.61
N ALA A 114 10.35 11.31 16.90
CA ALA A 114 10.59 10.00 17.50
C ALA A 114 9.68 8.92 16.90
N SER A 115 8.40 9.26 16.66
CA SER A 115 7.44 8.34 16.02
C SER A 115 7.84 8.04 14.58
N LEU A 116 8.25 9.06 13.81
CA LEU A 116 8.72 8.85 12.44
C LEU A 116 9.98 7.99 12.40
N ILE A 117 10.94 8.22 13.29
CA ILE A 117 12.16 7.41 13.39
C ILE A 117 11.79 5.94 13.66
N LYS A 118 10.91 5.68 14.64
CA LYS A 118 10.43 4.33 14.95
C LYS A 118 9.75 3.67 13.76
N ILE A 119 8.86 4.40 13.07
CA ILE A 119 8.17 3.93 11.87
C ILE A 119 9.17 3.58 10.77
N LEU A 120 10.16 4.44 10.51
CA LEU A 120 11.16 4.23 9.46
C LEU A 120 12.08 3.04 9.80
N CYS A 121 12.57 2.97 11.04
CA CYS A 121 13.37 1.86 11.53
C CYS A 121 12.62 0.52 11.42
N ALA A 122 11.34 0.50 11.82
CA ALA A 122 10.48 -0.67 11.69
C ALA A 122 10.24 -1.07 10.24
N ALA A 123 9.93 -0.10 9.38
CA ALA A 123 9.69 -0.29 7.95
C ALA A 123 10.87 -0.96 7.22
N PHE A 124 12.09 -0.56 7.56
CA PHE A 124 13.32 -1.08 6.94
C PHE A 124 14.04 -2.13 7.78
N LYS A 125 13.43 -2.58 8.89
CA LYS A 125 13.97 -3.60 9.81
C LYS A 125 15.37 -3.27 10.33
N GLU A 126 15.67 -1.98 10.51
CA GLU A 126 16.94 -1.50 11.06
C GLU A 126 16.67 -0.86 12.42
N PRO A 127 17.17 -1.43 13.54
CA PRO A 127 16.87 -0.92 14.87
C PRO A 127 17.48 0.46 15.16
N ASN A 128 18.57 0.83 14.46
CA ASN A 128 19.28 2.08 14.72
C ASN A 128 19.26 3.01 13.50
N ILE A 129 18.63 4.17 13.66
CA ILE A 129 18.52 5.19 12.60
C ILE A 129 19.87 5.68 12.05
N ASN A 130 20.94 5.64 12.85
CA ASN A 130 22.27 6.06 12.42
C ASN A 130 22.90 5.08 11.42
N LYS A 131 22.51 3.80 11.50
CA LYS A 131 22.98 2.72 10.61
C LYS A 131 22.12 2.57 9.37
N LEU A 132 20.88 3.06 9.41
CA LEU A 132 19.98 3.02 8.28
C LEU A 132 20.56 3.85 7.13
N THR A 133 20.79 3.21 5.99
CA THR A 133 21.17 3.86 4.73
C THR A 133 20.24 3.40 3.64
N LEU A 134 19.63 4.33 2.91
CA LEU A 134 18.64 4.02 1.87
C LEU A 134 19.04 4.68 0.55
N SER A 135 18.92 3.95 -0.55
CA SER A 135 18.97 4.50 -1.90
C SER A 135 17.58 4.96 -2.36
N LEU A 136 17.52 5.74 -3.45
CA LEU A 136 16.26 6.06 -4.12
C LEU A 136 15.51 4.77 -4.53
N HIS A 137 16.25 3.76 -5.03
CA HIS A 137 15.67 2.50 -5.44
C HIS A 137 15.02 1.75 -4.27
N ASP A 138 15.66 1.72 -3.09
CA ASP A 138 15.09 1.10 -1.90
C ASP A 138 13.78 1.77 -1.49
N MET A 139 13.72 3.11 -1.55
CA MET A 139 12.52 3.87 -1.22
C MET A 139 11.41 3.69 -2.27
N MET A 140 11.76 3.61 -3.55
CA MET A 140 10.81 3.28 -4.62
C MET A 140 10.25 1.87 -4.43
N LEU A 141 11.11 0.88 -4.16
CA LEU A 141 10.70 -0.50 -3.91
C LEU A 141 9.79 -0.58 -2.66
N PHE A 142 10.14 0.17 -1.62
CA PHE A 142 9.35 0.30 -0.41
C PHE A 142 7.93 0.84 -0.69
N CYS A 143 7.80 1.86 -1.53
CA CYS A 143 6.51 2.41 -1.93
C CYS A 143 5.77 1.56 -2.99
N SER A 144 6.49 0.78 -3.80
CA SER A 144 5.92 -0.03 -4.88
C SER A 144 5.32 -1.34 -4.37
N GLY A 145 4.18 -1.73 -4.95
CA GLY A 145 3.87 -3.14 -5.21
C GLY A 145 3.38 -4.05 -4.07
N ASP A 146 3.34 -3.64 -2.80
CA ASP A 146 2.75 -4.52 -1.78
C ASP A 146 1.23 -4.32 -1.66
N ARG A 147 0.46 -5.22 -2.29
CA ARG A 147 -1.01 -5.28 -2.21
C ARG A 147 -1.49 -5.27 -0.76
N ARG A 148 -0.72 -5.85 0.16
CA ARG A 148 -1.06 -5.87 1.57
C ARG A 148 -0.92 -4.48 2.19
N THR A 149 0.21 -3.81 1.96
CA THR A 149 0.43 -2.43 2.39
C THR A 149 -0.70 -1.53 1.89
N ASP A 150 -1.10 -1.65 0.63
CA ASP A 150 -2.20 -0.85 0.06
C ASP A 150 -3.54 -1.15 0.71
N TYR A 151 -3.83 -2.42 0.98
CA TYR A 151 -5.03 -2.82 1.70
C TYR A 151 -5.06 -2.28 3.13
N ILE A 152 -3.94 -2.39 3.86
CA ILE A 152 -3.81 -1.83 5.21
C ILE A 152 -4.00 -0.30 5.18
N LEU A 153 -3.40 0.39 4.20
CA LEU A 153 -3.59 1.82 4.02
C LEU A 153 -5.05 2.18 3.74
N GLU A 154 -5.76 1.42 2.89
CA GLU A 154 -7.19 1.60 2.65
C GLU A 154 -7.99 1.48 3.96
N LYS A 155 -7.66 0.50 4.81
CA LYS A 155 -8.29 0.33 6.12
C LYS A 155 -7.99 1.48 7.07
N LEU A 156 -6.72 1.88 7.18
CA LEU A 156 -6.33 3.03 8.01
C LEU A 156 -7.06 4.30 7.58
N ASN A 157 -7.17 4.54 6.27
CA ASN A 157 -7.90 5.67 5.73
C ASN A 157 -9.39 5.63 6.10
N PHE A 158 -10.03 4.47 5.91
CA PHE A 158 -11.43 4.26 6.27
C PHE A 158 -11.70 4.58 7.75
N TYR A 159 -10.87 4.06 8.66
CA TYR A 159 -11.04 4.33 10.09
C TYR A 159 -10.74 5.79 10.46
N ALA A 160 -9.77 6.43 9.80
CA ALA A 160 -9.42 7.83 10.06
C ALA A 160 -10.51 8.81 9.63
N GLU A 161 -11.16 8.54 8.49
CA GLU A 161 -12.28 9.34 8.00
C GLU A 161 -13.49 9.27 8.93
N ASN A 162 -13.78 8.07 9.45
CA ASN A 162 -14.85 7.85 10.42
C ASN A 162 -14.57 8.52 11.77
N TYR A 163 -13.30 8.55 12.21
CA TYR A 163 -12.93 9.19 13.47
C TYR A 163 -13.05 10.73 13.41
N ARG A 164 -12.66 11.34 12.28
CA ARG A 164 -12.73 12.81 12.07
C ARG A 164 -14.14 13.34 11.85
N SER A 165 -15.08 12.44 11.53
CA SER A 165 -16.47 12.80 11.30
C SER A 165 -17.25 12.25 12.48
N PRO A 166 -17.38 13.00 13.60
CA PRO A 166 -18.29 12.64 14.67
C PRO A 166 -19.72 12.72 14.11
N SER A 167 -20.09 11.71 13.34
CA SER A 167 -21.44 11.50 12.86
C SER A 167 -22.17 10.88 14.03
N PRO A 168 -23.38 11.37 14.38
CA PRO A 168 -24.18 10.74 15.41
C PRO A 168 -24.34 9.28 15.02
N ILE A 169 -24.01 8.40 15.96
CA ILE A 169 -24.15 6.95 15.81
C ILE A 169 -25.58 6.68 15.33
N LEU A 170 -25.76 6.49 14.03
CA LEU A 170 -26.94 5.82 13.52
C LEU A 170 -26.75 4.39 13.96
N HIS A 171 -27.39 4.08 15.09
CA HIS A 171 -27.58 2.74 15.59
C HIS A 171 -27.78 1.80 14.41
N SER A 172 -26.89 0.84 14.29
CA SER A 172 -27.01 -0.30 13.40
C SER A 172 -28.18 -1.17 13.88
N ASN A 173 -29.40 -0.70 13.67
CA ASN A 173 -30.51 -1.59 13.39
C ASN A 173 -30.30 -2.06 11.96
N LEU A 174 -29.44 -3.06 11.80
CA LEU A 174 -29.53 -4.00 10.70
C LEU A 174 -30.89 -4.70 10.83
N ILE A 175 -31.94 -4.01 10.39
CA ILE A 175 -33.18 -4.66 9.98
C ILE A 175 -32.75 -5.47 8.76
N LEU A 176 -32.55 -6.77 8.95
CA LEU A 176 -32.55 -7.71 7.84
C LEU A 176 -33.82 -7.40 7.03
N PRO A 177 -33.73 -7.23 5.71
CA PRO A 177 -34.94 -7.20 4.90
C PRO A 177 -35.70 -8.50 5.17
N ASN A 178 -36.90 -8.33 5.73
CA ASN A 178 -37.86 -9.40 5.97
C ASN A 178 -37.83 -10.38 4.81
N ALA A 179 -37.58 -11.65 5.13
CA ALA A 179 -37.73 -12.74 4.19
C ALA A 179 -39.10 -12.59 3.49
N PRO A 180 -39.16 -12.61 2.15
CA PRO A 180 -40.44 -12.66 1.47
C PRO A 180 -41.10 -13.99 1.86
N SER A 181 -42.27 -13.87 2.48
CA SER A 181 -43.22 -14.96 2.72
C SER A 181 -43.31 -15.86 1.48
N ILE A 182 -43.01 -17.15 1.68
CA ILE A 182 -43.04 -18.20 0.64
C ILE A 182 -44.50 -18.62 0.32
N PHE A 183 -45.51 -18.05 0.98
CA PHE A 183 -46.91 -18.44 0.80
C PHE A 183 -47.80 -17.23 0.49
N ALA A 184 -47.74 -16.73 -0.73
CA ALA A 184 -48.86 -16.08 -1.41
C ALA A 184 -48.51 -15.79 -2.88
N ARG A 185 -48.88 -16.70 -3.78
CA ARG A 185 -49.15 -16.36 -5.18
C ARG A 185 -50.52 -16.91 -5.56
N PRO A 186 -51.48 -16.06 -5.94
CA PRO A 186 -52.51 -16.47 -6.87
C PRO A 186 -51.91 -16.54 -8.28
N ILE A 187 -52.36 -17.55 -9.01
CA ILE A 187 -51.97 -17.89 -10.37
C ILE A 187 -52.44 -16.77 -11.30
N SER A 188 -51.50 -16.09 -11.97
CA SER A 188 -51.80 -15.29 -13.16
C SER A 188 -50.80 -15.67 -14.25
N MET A 189 -51.34 -16.12 -15.37
CA MET A 189 -50.62 -16.56 -16.55
C MET A 189 -50.25 -15.36 -17.42
N GLU A 190 -48.98 -14.96 -17.40
CA GLU A 190 -48.38 -14.27 -18.54
C GLU A 190 -46.97 -14.84 -18.84
N PRO A 191 -46.60 -14.98 -20.12
CA PRO A 191 -45.34 -15.58 -20.54
C PRO A 191 -44.13 -14.63 -20.38
N PRO A 192 -42.97 -15.10 -19.86
CA PRO A 192 -41.83 -14.24 -19.57
C PRO A 192 -40.96 -13.99 -20.80
N LYS A 193 -40.85 -12.72 -21.22
CA LYS A 193 -39.76 -12.24 -22.09
C LYS A 193 -38.48 -12.12 -21.27
N ARG A 194 -37.53 -13.03 -21.48
CA ARG A 194 -36.19 -13.00 -20.88
C ARG A 194 -35.42 -11.76 -21.35
N LYS A 195 -35.18 -10.81 -20.45
CA LYS A 195 -34.09 -9.84 -20.57
C LYS A 195 -33.14 -10.07 -19.40
N HIS A 196 -32.00 -10.68 -19.70
CA HIS A 196 -30.88 -10.79 -18.77
C HIS A 196 -30.23 -9.42 -18.61
N ALA A 197 -30.73 -8.63 -17.67
CA ALA A 197 -30.01 -7.46 -17.18
C ALA A 197 -29.03 -7.94 -16.10
N ILE A 198 -27.78 -8.13 -16.50
CA ILE A 198 -26.65 -8.31 -15.59
C ILE A 198 -26.49 -6.96 -14.88
N SER A 199 -27.02 -6.89 -13.66
CA SER A 199 -26.83 -5.78 -12.74
C SER A 199 -25.36 -5.80 -12.29
N HIS A 200 -24.51 -5.07 -13.01
CA HIS A 200 -23.25 -4.60 -12.44
C HIS A 200 -23.62 -3.58 -11.36
N THR A 201 -23.52 -4.00 -10.10
CA THR A 201 -23.46 -3.09 -8.95
C THR A 201 -22.16 -2.29 -9.06
N ALA A 202 -22.19 -1.26 -9.91
CA ALA A 202 -21.20 -0.20 -9.92
C ALA A 202 -21.27 0.46 -8.55
N ARG A 203 -20.27 0.17 -7.72
CA ARG A 203 -19.98 0.87 -6.48
C ARG A 203 -19.71 2.33 -6.86
N THR A 204 -20.76 3.15 -6.83
CA THR A 204 -20.69 4.60 -6.93
C THR A 204 -19.87 5.08 -5.74
N GLN A 205 -18.56 5.18 -5.96
CA GLN A 205 -17.68 5.96 -5.10
C GLN A 205 -18.14 7.40 -5.26
N SER A 206 -18.94 7.87 -4.31
CA SER A 206 -19.22 9.28 -4.16
C SER A 206 -17.86 9.98 -4.02
N VAL A 207 -17.57 10.88 -4.96
CA VAL A 207 -16.37 11.71 -4.95
C VAL A 207 -16.58 12.80 -3.89
N THR A 208 -16.63 12.39 -2.62
CA THR A 208 -16.42 13.32 -1.53
C THR A 208 -14.96 13.77 -1.60
N LYS A 209 -14.71 15.08 -1.54
CA LYS A 209 -13.35 15.63 -1.47
C LYS A 209 -12.58 14.85 -0.39
N LYS A 210 -11.63 14.00 -0.81
CA LYS A 210 -10.81 13.22 0.11
C LYS A 210 -10.14 14.21 1.06
N LYS A 211 -10.54 14.19 2.34
CA LYS A 211 -9.84 14.98 3.36
C LYS A 211 -8.42 14.44 3.40
N ASN A 212 -7.42 15.33 3.33
CA ASN A 212 -6.02 14.92 3.42
C ASN A 212 -5.79 14.29 4.80
N LEU A 213 -5.63 12.98 4.83
CA LEU A 213 -5.25 12.22 6.01
C LEU A 213 -3.74 12.31 6.20
N THR A 214 -3.33 12.42 7.45
CA THR A 214 -1.93 12.57 7.88
C THR A 214 -1.46 11.32 8.61
N MET A 215 -0.14 11.15 8.69
CA MET A 215 0.45 10.06 9.48
C MET A 215 0.01 10.08 10.95
N ALA A 216 -0.24 11.28 11.49
CA ALA A 216 -0.70 11.46 12.87
C ALA A 216 -2.12 10.89 13.06
N ASP A 217 -3.01 11.05 12.08
CA ASP A 217 -4.36 10.46 12.15
C ASP A 217 -4.29 8.94 12.19
N HIS A 218 -3.46 8.33 11.33
CA HIS A 218 -3.25 6.89 11.35
C HIS A 218 -2.65 6.42 12.67
N LEU A 219 -1.68 7.15 13.21
CA LEU A 219 -1.03 6.80 14.47
C LEU A 219 -2.01 6.87 15.65
N ASN A 220 -2.91 7.84 15.68
CA ASN A 220 -3.93 7.96 16.72
C ASN A 220 -4.85 6.74 16.73
N ILE A 221 -5.29 6.27 15.58
CA ILE A 221 -6.13 5.07 15.45
C ILE A 221 -5.38 3.82 15.94
N VAL A 222 -4.12 3.66 15.51
CA VAL A 222 -3.28 2.55 15.95
C VAL A 222 -3.07 2.58 17.47
N ASN A 223 -2.89 3.77 18.06
CA ASN A 223 -2.78 3.95 19.52
C ASN A 223 -4.06 3.54 20.24
N GLU A 224 -5.22 3.91 19.72
CA GLU A 224 -6.51 3.53 20.31
C GLU A 224 -6.73 2.02 20.24
N TRP A 225 -6.45 1.40 19.09
CA TRP A 225 -6.55 -0.05 18.95
C TRP A 225 -5.62 -0.80 19.88
N TRP A 226 -4.42 -0.26 20.15
CA TRP A 226 -3.54 -0.82 21.16
C TRP A 226 -4.12 -0.68 22.58
N LYS A 227 -4.64 0.49 22.94
CA LYS A 227 -5.27 0.70 24.25
C LYS A 227 -6.49 -0.19 24.49
N GLU A 228 -7.24 -0.51 23.44
CA GLU A 228 -8.37 -1.45 23.50
C GLU A 228 -7.94 -2.88 23.90
N ILE A 229 -6.70 -3.28 23.62
CA ILE A 229 -6.18 -4.61 23.96
C ILE A 229 -5.27 -4.59 25.20
N ASP A 230 -4.45 -3.56 25.39
CA ASP A 230 -3.60 -3.36 26.57
C ASP A 230 -4.36 -2.62 27.69
N ASN A 231 -5.52 -3.16 28.09
CA ASN A 231 -6.41 -2.52 29.07
C ASN A 231 -5.76 -2.32 30.44
N LYS A 232 -4.73 -3.11 30.76
CA LYS A 232 -3.98 -3.05 32.02
C LYS A 232 -2.76 -2.11 31.95
N ASN A 233 -2.44 -1.56 30.77
CA ASN A 233 -1.22 -0.79 30.52
C ASN A 233 0.06 -1.55 30.95
N GLU A 234 0.09 -2.86 30.71
CA GLU A 234 1.27 -3.69 30.99
C GLU A 234 2.36 -3.49 29.94
N GLY A 235 2.02 -2.89 28.78
CA GLY A 235 2.93 -2.67 27.66
C GLY A 235 3.20 -3.91 26.80
N PHE A 236 2.64 -5.05 27.19
CA PHE A 236 2.73 -6.33 26.49
C PHE A 236 1.39 -7.04 26.49
N VAL A 237 1.02 -7.61 25.34
CA VAL A 237 -0.26 -8.28 25.11
C VAL A 237 0.01 -9.66 24.50
N ASP A 238 -0.84 -10.65 24.73
CA ASP A 238 -0.71 -11.95 24.07
C ASP A 238 -0.82 -11.78 22.53
N SER A 239 0.06 -12.44 21.77
CA SER A 239 0.00 -12.39 20.31
C SER A 239 -1.33 -12.90 19.75
N GLU A 240 -2.06 -13.77 20.47
CA GLU A 240 -3.41 -14.19 20.08
C GLU A 240 -4.42 -13.05 20.20
N GLU A 241 -4.36 -12.25 21.26
CA GLU A 241 -5.25 -11.10 21.44
C GLU A 241 -4.98 -10.02 20.37
N VAL A 242 -3.71 -9.78 20.06
CA VAL A 242 -3.32 -8.93 18.91
C VAL A 242 -3.88 -9.50 17.61
N ALA A 243 -3.78 -10.82 17.39
CA ALA A 243 -4.29 -11.47 16.19
C ALA A 243 -5.81 -11.30 16.04
N ILE A 244 -6.57 -11.51 17.12
CA ILE A 244 -8.02 -11.29 17.17
C ILE A 244 -8.34 -9.84 16.80
N LYS A 245 -7.58 -8.87 17.34
CA LYS A 245 -7.79 -7.46 17.05
C LYS A 245 -7.58 -7.11 15.58
N LEU A 246 -6.54 -7.67 14.95
CA LEU A 246 -6.26 -7.45 13.53
C LEU A 246 -7.37 -8.04 12.63
N ILE A 247 -7.98 -9.17 13.03
CA ILE A 247 -9.12 -9.76 12.33
C ILE A 247 -10.37 -8.89 12.52
N GLU A 248 -10.64 -8.43 13.75
CA GLU A 248 -11.75 -7.53 14.08
C GLU A 248 -11.74 -6.26 13.22
N LYS A 249 -10.57 -5.63 13.09
CA LYS A 249 -10.38 -4.43 12.23
C LYS A 249 -10.26 -4.76 10.74
N ARG A 250 -10.46 -6.03 10.34
CA ARG A 250 -10.36 -6.53 8.97
C ARG A 250 -9.05 -6.16 8.29
N ILE A 251 -7.95 -6.20 9.05
CA ILE A 251 -6.58 -6.01 8.54
C ILE A 251 -6.06 -7.30 7.91
N VAL A 252 -6.46 -8.44 8.48
CA VAL A 252 -6.14 -9.80 8.03
C VAL A 252 -7.37 -10.69 8.07
N ALA A 253 -7.36 -11.78 7.30
CA ALA A 253 -8.50 -12.68 7.21
C ALA A 253 -8.52 -13.77 8.30
N ASN A 254 -7.36 -14.14 8.86
CA ASN A 254 -7.24 -15.25 9.81
C ASN A 254 -6.09 -15.04 10.83
N SER A 255 -6.14 -15.81 11.93
CA SER A 255 -5.19 -15.68 13.04
C SER A 255 -3.76 -16.08 12.64
N LEU A 256 -3.59 -17.07 11.75
CA LEU A 256 -2.27 -17.49 11.28
C LEU A 256 -1.55 -16.36 10.53
N GLU A 257 -2.26 -15.67 9.65
CA GLU A 257 -1.76 -14.52 8.91
C GLU A 257 -1.44 -13.34 9.85
N ALA A 258 -2.28 -13.14 10.87
CA ALA A 258 -2.09 -12.13 11.90
C ALA A 258 -0.80 -12.39 12.71
N LYS A 259 -0.60 -13.61 13.18
CA LYS A 259 0.62 -14.01 13.91
C LYS A 259 1.88 -13.84 13.06
N LYS A 260 1.80 -14.14 11.76
CA LYS A 260 2.90 -13.88 10.82
C LYS A 260 3.24 -12.39 10.68
N LEU A 261 2.26 -11.49 10.83
CA LEU A 261 2.49 -10.04 10.79
C LEU A 261 3.15 -9.50 12.05
N VAL A 262 2.64 -9.93 13.20
CA VAL A 262 3.22 -9.56 14.49
C VAL A 262 4.69 -9.98 14.56
N GLY A 263 5.03 -11.07 13.86
CA GLY A 263 6.36 -11.62 13.79
C GLY A 263 6.67 -12.48 15.01
N PRO A 264 7.88 -13.06 15.08
CA PRO A 264 8.31 -13.75 16.28
C PRO A 264 8.36 -12.71 17.42
N GLY A 265 7.57 -12.93 18.48
CA GLY A 265 7.63 -12.12 19.69
C GLY A 265 9.07 -12.06 20.21
N GLU A 266 9.48 -10.94 20.82
CA GLU A 266 10.83 -10.78 21.40
C GLU A 266 11.12 -11.77 22.53
N SER A 267 10.13 -12.57 22.93
CA SER A 267 10.23 -13.53 24.01
C SER A 267 9.55 -14.84 23.63
N LYS A 268 10.14 -15.95 24.07
CA LYS A 268 9.57 -17.32 24.04
C LYS A 268 8.18 -17.42 24.70
N THR A 269 7.68 -16.33 25.27
CA THR A 269 6.41 -16.18 25.99
C THR A 269 5.21 -15.95 25.08
N GLY A 270 5.41 -15.70 23.77
CA GLY A 270 4.30 -15.44 22.85
C GLY A 270 3.62 -14.09 23.03
N LYS A 271 4.26 -13.14 23.74
CA LYS A 271 3.73 -11.78 23.90
C LYS A 271 4.28 -10.82 22.84
N ALA A 272 3.47 -9.84 22.48
CA ALA A 272 3.80 -8.74 21.59
C ALA A 272 3.78 -7.42 22.35
N ASN A 273 4.70 -6.51 22.02
CA ASN A 273 4.71 -5.15 22.56
C ASN A 273 4.09 -4.14 21.57
N TYR A 274 3.83 -2.92 22.05
CA TYR A 274 3.26 -1.86 21.22
C TYR A 274 4.11 -1.54 19.98
N GLN A 275 5.44 -1.61 20.10
CA GLN A 275 6.33 -1.34 18.97
C GLN A 275 6.09 -2.36 17.85
N GLN A 276 6.05 -3.66 18.16
CA GLN A 276 5.75 -4.74 17.22
C GLN A 276 4.39 -4.56 16.56
N PHE A 277 3.37 -4.20 17.35
CA PHE A 277 2.04 -3.88 16.82
C PHE A 277 2.08 -2.70 15.83
N GLN A 278 2.80 -1.63 16.17
CA GLN A 278 2.99 -0.47 15.30
C GLN A 278 3.73 -0.81 13.99
N GLN A 279 4.68 -1.76 14.00
CA GLN A 279 5.44 -2.15 12.80
C GLN A 279 4.55 -2.67 11.67
N ILE A 280 3.42 -3.32 12.02
CA ILE A 280 2.43 -3.83 11.08
C ILE A 280 1.90 -2.72 10.17
N PHE A 281 1.75 -1.52 10.72
CA PHE A 281 1.16 -0.36 10.04
C PHE A 281 2.22 0.61 9.51
N ALA A 282 3.47 0.50 9.96
CA ALA A 282 4.54 1.46 9.67
C ALA A 282 4.72 1.73 8.17
N ARG A 283 4.78 0.66 7.37
CA ARG A 283 4.96 0.77 5.91
C ARG A 283 3.80 1.50 5.25
N SER A 284 2.57 1.15 5.61
CA SER A 284 1.34 1.75 5.07
C SER A 284 1.20 3.22 5.45
N MET A 285 1.50 3.57 6.71
CA MET A 285 1.46 4.96 7.19
C MET A 285 2.46 5.85 6.45
N LEU A 286 3.70 5.38 6.29
CA LEU A 286 4.73 6.13 5.58
C LEU A 286 4.39 6.30 4.09
N LYS A 287 3.95 5.21 3.43
CA LYS A 287 3.51 5.25 2.04
C LYS A 287 2.33 6.20 1.84
N GLY A 288 1.31 6.13 2.71
CA GLY A 288 0.14 7.00 2.64
C GLY A 288 0.48 8.47 2.79
N SER A 289 1.42 8.80 3.68
CA SER A 289 1.89 10.16 3.88
C SER A 289 2.63 10.72 2.67
N LEU A 290 3.44 9.89 2.00
CA LEU A 290 4.15 10.27 0.77
C LEU A 290 3.20 10.42 -0.42
N LEU A 291 2.20 9.54 -0.55
CA LEU A 291 1.15 9.66 -1.56
C LEU A 291 0.33 10.94 -1.37
N SER A 292 -0.10 11.21 -0.13
CA SER A 292 -0.83 12.44 0.22
C SER A 292 -0.01 13.70 -0.12
N LEU A 293 1.30 13.68 0.13
CA LEU A 293 2.17 14.77 -0.30
C LEU A 293 2.28 14.86 -1.82
N ALA A 294 2.47 13.73 -2.51
CA ALA A 294 2.56 13.70 -3.97
C ALA A 294 1.30 14.30 -4.61
N ASP A 295 0.12 13.88 -4.14
CA ASP A 295 -1.18 14.38 -4.58
C ASP A 295 -1.31 15.90 -4.34
N ARG A 296 -0.92 16.39 -3.15
CA ARG A 296 -0.89 17.83 -2.83
C ARG A 296 0.05 18.65 -3.69
N LEU A 297 1.10 18.06 -4.26
CA LEU A 297 2.03 18.75 -5.16
C LEU A 297 1.58 18.67 -6.62
N SER A 298 0.85 17.62 -7.00
CA SER A 298 0.23 17.49 -8.32
C SER A 298 -1.09 18.25 -8.44
N GLU A 299 -1.73 18.57 -7.33
CA GLU A 299 -3.02 19.27 -7.29
C GLU A 299 -2.90 20.63 -6.57
N GLY A 300 -3.79 21.57 -6.90
CA GLY A 300 -3.87 22.86 -6.20
C GLY A 300 -2.87 23.93 -6.65
N PRO A 301 -2.56 24.95 -5.81
CA PRO A 301 -1.84 26.16 -6.22
C PRO A 301 -0.35 25.93 -6.55
N LEU A 302 0.18 24.75 -6.21
CA LEU A 302 1.56 24.33 -6.53
C LEU A 302 1.64 23.46 -7.78
N ALA A 303 0.51 23.06 -8.36
CA ALA A 303 0.42 22.23 -9.56
C ALA A 303 0.74 22.96 -10.87
N LYS A 304 1.62 23.96 -10.83
CA LYS A 304 2.02 24.70 -12.03
C LYS A 304 2.78 23.75 -12.98
N PRO A 305 2.38 23.62 -14.25
CA PRO A 305 2.94 22.61 -15.17
C PRO A 305 4.42 22.83 -15.48
N PHE A 306 4.89 24.08 -15.38
CA PHE A 306 6.28 24.47 -15.61
C PHE A 306 7.18 24.30 -14.38
N PHE A 307 6.64 23.91 -13.22
CA PHE A 307 7.45 23.64 -12.03
C PHE A 307 7.91 22.19 -12.01
N THR A 308 9.22 22.00 -11.89
CA THR A 308 9.80 20.67 -11.61
C THR A 308 9.36 20.19 -10.23
N ALA A 309 9.38 18.87 -9.99
CA ALA A 309 9.05 18.31 -8.68
C ALA A 309 9.90 18.91 -7.56
N ALA A 310 11.19 19.17 -7.81
CA ALA A 310 12.07 19.85 -6.85
C ALA A 310 11.64 21.29 -6.53
N MET A 311 11.22 22.06 -7.55
CA MET A 311 10.68 23.40 -7.35
C MET A 311 9.38 23.39 -6.55
N LYS A 312 8.49 22.43 -6.85
CA LYS A 312 7.23 22.24 -6.10
C LYS A 312 7.49 21.91 -4.64
N LEU A 313 8.41 20.97 -4.38
CA LEU A 313 8.83 20.58 -3.02
C LEU A 313 9.41 21.77 -2.24
N SER A 314 10.31 22.53 -2.87
CA SER A 314 10.93 23.73 -2.28
C SER A 314 9.90 24.84 -2.00
N ALA A 315 8.96 25.06 -2.92
CA ALA A 315 7.86 26.00 -2.72
C ALA A 315 6.92 25.57 -1.58
N TYR A 316 6.60 24.28 -1.49
CA TYR A 316 5.79 23.72 -0.41
C TYR A 316 6.49 23.88 0.95
N LYS A 317 7.77 23.50 1.05
CA LYS A 317 8.56 23.68 2.27
C LYS A 317 8.61 25.14 2.72
N ARG A 318 8.80 26.10 1.80
CA ARG A 318 8.76 27.53 2.12
C ARG A 318 7.37 27.97 2.62
N LYS A 319 6.29 27.52 1.96
CA LYS A 319 4.92 27.82 2.39
C LYS A 319 4.61 27.26 3.78
N LEU A 320 5.06 26.04 4.09
CA LEU A 320 4.92 25.44 5.44
C LEU A 320 5.57 26.34 6.51
N LEU A 321 6.80 26.80 6.27
CA LEU A 321 7.52 27.65 7.22
C LEU A 321 6.87 29.03 7.38
N ILE A 322 6.32 29.59 6.30
CA ILE A 322 5.67 30.91 6.30
C ILE A 322 4.23 30.85 6.85
N ALA A 323 3.56 29.70 6.81
CA ALA A 323 2.15 29.56 7.23
C ALA A 323 1.90 30.01 8.67
N ARG A 324 2.91 29.99 9.54
CA ARG A 324 2.84 30.56 10.90
C ARG A 324 2.66 32.09 10.91
N ILE A 325 3.25 32.79 9.94
CA ILE A 325 3.29 34.25 9.85
C ILE A 325 2.17 34.75 8.94
N LYS A 326 1.94 34.06 7.82
CA LYS A 326 0.99 34.47 6.77
C LYS A 326 0.21 33.27 6.20
N PRO A 327 -0.79 32.75 6.93
CA PRO A 327 -1.54 31.56 6.52
C PRO A 327 -2.33 31.77 5.21
N ASN A 328 -2.89 32.96 5.00
CA ASN A 328 -3.70 33.30 3.82
C ASN A 328 -2.91 33.21 2.51
N GLU A 329 -1.61 33.52 2.52
CA GLU A 329 -0.75 33.45 1.32
C GLU A 329 -0.25 32.01 1.06
N ALA A 330 -0.14 31.19 2.11
CA ALA A 330 0.44 29.85 2.03
C ALA A 330 -0.51 28.80 1.44
N ASN A 331 -1.84 28.99 1.56
CA ASN A 331 -2.84 27.92 1.32
C ASN A 331 -2.57 26.66 2.17
N ILE A 332 -1.97 26.87 3.35
CA ILE A 332 -1.66 25.85 4.35
C ILE A 332 -2.18 26.43 5.67
N THR A 333 -2.77 25.58 6.52
CA THR A 333 -3.31 26.05 7.80
C THR A 333 -2.17 26.51 8.70
N GLN A 334 -2.43 27.52 9.53
CA GLN A 334 -1.45 27.99 10.52
C GLN A 334 -0.99 26.85 11.43
N GLU A 335 -1.92 25.98 11.84
CA GLU A 335 -1.65 24.81 12.67
C GLU A 335 -0.67 23.83 12.01
N GLU A 336 -0.81 23.56 10.70
CA GLU A 336 0.11 22.68 9.97
C GLU A 336 1.53 23.28 9.93
N GLY A 337 1.64 24.60 9.73
CA GLY A 337 2.92 25.32 9.79
C GLY A 337 3.58 25.30 11.17
N GLU A 338 2.78 25.52 12.24
CA GLU A 338 3.27 25.45 13.62
C GLU A 338 3.75 24.05 14.00
N ASN A 339 3.00 23.02 13.61
CA ASN A 339 3.35 21.64 13.87
C ASN A 339 4.66 21.24 13.17
N ALA A 340 4.85 21.65 11.91
CA ALA A 340 6.10 21.41 11.20
C ALA A 340 7.30 22.07 11.89
N LEU A 341 7.17 23.33 12.33
CA LEU A 341 8.25 24.03 13.05
C LEU A 341 8.59 23.36 14.40
N LYS A 342 7.57 23.02 15.20
CA LYS A 342 7.76 22.29 16.46
C LYS A 342 8.45 20.94 16.22
N ALA A 343 8.07 20.23 15.17
CA ALA A 343 8.69 18.96 14.80
C ALA A 343 10.17 19.13 14.42
N ILE A 344 10.52 20.16 13.63
CA ILE A 344 11.90 20.50 13.27
C ILE A 344 12.72 20.81 14.53
N GLU A 345 12.19 21.60 15.46
CA GLU A 345 12.87 21.93 16.72
C GLU A 345 13.10 20.70 17.59
N LYS A 346 12.08 19.85 17.77
CA LYS A 346 12.18 18.58 18.49
C LYS A 346 13.24 17.67 17.87
N TYR A 347 13.28 17.59 16.54
CA TYR A 347 14.26 16.78 15.82
C TYR A 347 15.67 17.29 16.04
N LYS A 348 15.91 18.61 15.97
CA LYS A 348 17.22 19.21 16.26
C LYS A 348 17.69 18.89 17.68
N ARG A 349 16.78 18.92 18.68
CA ARG A 349 17.11 18.52 20.06
C ARG A 349 17.49 17.05 20.14
N TYR A 350 16.73 16.16 19.47
CA TYR A 350 17.02 14.74 19.41
C TYR A 350 18.40 14.44 18.78
N VAL A 351 18.72 15.05 17.65
CA VAL A 351 20.01 14.84 16.98
C VAL A 351 21.17 15.28 17.88
N ARG A 352 21.05 16.43 18.57
CA ARG A 352 22.06 16.88 19.54
C ARG A 352 22.23 15.90 20.70
N SER A 353 21.17 15.24 21.17
CA SER A 353 21.28 14.29 22.28
C SER A 353 21.95 12.97 21.90
N ILE A 354 21.83 12.52 20.64
CA ILE A 354 22.45 11.28 20.17
C ILE A 354 23.82 11.47 19.50
N SER A 355 24.15 12.71 19.15
CA SER A 355 25.43 13.11 18.58
C SER A 355 25.93 14.35 19.31
N PRO A 356 26.36 14.21 20.58
CA PRO A 356 27.06 15.29 21.26
C PRO A 356 28.31 15.56 20.43
N THR A 357 28.30 16.70 19.72
CA THR A 357 29.47 17.27 19.06
C THR A 357 30.63 17.21 20.05
N LYS A 358 31.62 16.37 19.76
CA LYS A 358 32.91 16.39 20.44
C LYS A 358 33.67 17.63 20.07
#